data_AF-A0A135UXB3-F1
#
_entry.id   AF-A0A135UXB3-F1
#
_cell.length_a   1.000
_cell.length_b   1.000
_cell.length_c   1.000
_cell.angle_alpha   90.00
_cell.angle_beta   90.00
_cell.angle_gamma   90.00
#
_symmetry.space_group_name_H-M   'P 1'
#
loop_
_entity.id
_entity.type
_entity.pdbx_description
1 polymer ?
#
loop_
_entity_poly.entity_id
_entity_poly.type
_entity_poly.pdbx_seq_one_letter_code
_entity_poly.pdbx_strand_id
1 'polypeptide(L)'
;MTSLHLLSDVLSYSIAGFSALCVQAHLTSRFTPAFSKNLKEKLPEHNRAVFWWAGISDGVLRYVFVTINITITILLLSEELRSFGLKFSLALLGVGFYSDMKLGESPVPHMLLCSIVGAAIMVSFSQEKAPSAKLMPGPS
;
A
#
# COMPACT_ATOMS: atom_id res chain seq x y z
N MET A 1 6.65 -24.66 5.28
CA MET A 1 6.72 -23.30 5.87
C MET A 1 7.38 -22.28 4.95
N THR A 2 8.42 -22.62 4.19
CA THR A 2 9.16 -21.71 3.28
C THR A 2 8.32 -21.00 2.21
N SER A 3 7.36 -21.68 1.57
CA SER A 3 6.61 -21.09 0.45
C SER A 3 5.65 -19.95 0.84
N LEU A 4 5.10 -19.98 2.06
CA LEU A 4 4.21 -18.92 2.55
C LEU A 4 4.99 -17.65 2.90
N HIS A 5 6.21 -17.78 3.44
CA HIS A 5 7.08 -16.63 3.73
C HIS A 5 7.44 -15.93 2.43
N LEU A 6 7.88 -16.72 1.44
CA LEU A 6 8.24 -16.20 0.14
C LEU A 6 7.05 -15.50 -0.55
N LEU A 7 5.84 -16.03 -0.42
CA LEU A 7 4.65 -15.38 -0.97
C LEU A 7 4.35 -14.04 -0.29
N SER A 8 4.38 -13.99 1.05
CA SER A 8 4.14 -12.74 1.78
C SER A 8 5.21 -11.68 1.47
N ASP A 9 6.47 -12.10 1.35
CA ASP A 9 7.59 -11.25 0.99
C ASP A 9 7.41 -10.67 -0.41
N VAL A 10 7.12 -11.52 -1.41
CA VAL A 10 6.90 -11.10 -2.80
C VAL A 10 5.75 -10.11 -2.88
N LEU A 11 4.63 -10.36 -2.20
CA LEU A 11 3.49 -9.45 -2.20
C LEU A 11 3.84 -8.11 -1.52
N SER A 12 4.52 -8.16 -0.37
CA SER A 12 4.92 -6.95 0.37
C SER A 12 5.91 -6.11 -0.42
N TYR A 13 6.91 -6.73 -1.07
CA TYR A 13 7.86 -6.02 -1.92
C TYR A 13 7.22 -5.48 -3.19
N SER A 14 6.22 -6.17 -3.76
CA SER A 14 5.46 -5.66 -4.90
C SER A 14 4.68 -4.39 -4.53
N ILE A 15 4.05 -4.36 -3.35
CA ILE A 15 3.36 -3.18 -2.83
C ILE A 15 4.37 -2.05 -2.55
N ALA A 16 5.51 -2.35 -1.93
CA ALA A 16 6.56 -1.38 -1.66
C ALA A 16 7.12 -0.75 -2.95
N GLY A 17 7.31 -1.56 -3.99
CA GLY A 17 7.73 -1.11 -5.32
C GLY A 17 6.68 -0.24 -6.01
N PHE A 18 5.41 -0.61 -5.93
CA PHE A 18 4.31 0.23 -6.42
C PHE A 18 4.26 1.59 -5.71
N SER A 19 4.39 1.62 -4.38
CA SER A 19 4.47 2.87 -3.61
C SER A 19 5.67 3.73 -4.02
N ALA A 20 6.84 3.12 -4.25
CA ALA A 20 8.01 3.84 -4.74
C ALA A 20 7.78 4.45 -6.15
N LEU A 21 7.08 3.73 -7.04
CA LEU A 21 6.68 4.26 -8.35
C LEU A 21 5.69 5.43 -8.21
N CYS A 22 4.76 5.37 -7.26
CA CYS A 22 3.87 6.50 -6.97
C CYS A 22 4.63 7.74 -6.50
N VAL A 23 5.59 7.59 -5.58
CA VAL A 23 6.50 8.69 -5.16
C VAL A 23 7.21 9.27 -6.38
N GLN A 24 7.83 8.41 -7.19
CA GLN A 24 8.56 8.82 -8.37
C GLN A 24 7.65 9.60 -9.33
N ALA A 25 6.47 9.07 -9.66
CA ALA A 25 5.52 9.68 -10.59
C ALA A 25 4.95 11.00 -10.07
N HIS A 26 4.77 11.12 -8.75
CA HIS A 26 4.43 12.40 -8.14
C HIS A 26 5.57 13.39 -8.26
N LEU A 27 6.84 13.01 -8.09
CA LEU A 27 7.96 13.96 -8.06
C LEU A 27 8.52 14.31 -9.44
N THR A 28 8.47 13.39 -10.40
CA THR A 28 9.03 13.59 -11.75
C THR A 28 8.32 12.76 -12.81
N SER A 29 8.26 13.27 -14.04
CA SER A 29 7.70 12.56 -15.21
C SER A 29 8.74 11.75 -15.99
N ARG A 30 10.02 11.80 -15.59
CA ARG A 30 11.15 11.26 -16.39
C ARG A 30 11.08 9.75 -16.63
N PHE A 31 10.65 8.97 -15.63
CA PHE A 31 10.68 7.51 -15.72
C PHE A 31 9.32 6.89 -16.04
N THR A 32 8.23 7.52 -15.59
CA THR A 32 6.85 7.05 -15.80
C THR A 32 5.93 8.18 -16.28
N PRO A 33 6.18 8.76 -17.48
CA PRO A 33 5.50 9.97 -17.94
C PRO A 33 3.98 9.83 -18.04
N ALA A 34 3.49 8.70 -18.53
CA ALA A 34 2.06 8.42 -18.62
C ALA A 34 1.40 8.34 -17.23
N PHE A 35 2.06 7.70 -16.26
CA PHE A 35 1.54 7.58 -14.91
C PHE A 35 1.57 8.93 -14.17
N SER A 36 2.66 9.69 -14.31
CA SER A 36 2.77 11.04 -13.76
C SER A 36 1.69 11.99 -14.32
N LYS A 37 1.40 11.89 -15.63
CA LYS A 37 0.31 12.63 -16.27
C LYS A 37 -1.05 12.25 -15.67
N ASN A 38 -1.33 10.96 -15.55
CA ASN A 38 -2.58 10.48 -14.96
C ASN A 38 -2.78 10.99 -13.52
N LEU A 39 -1.73 10.92 -12.69
CA LEU A 39 -1.78 11.46 -11.32
C LEU A 39 -2.03 12.97 -11.29
N LYS A 40 -1.43 13.73 -12.21
CA LYS A 40 -1.63 15.19 -12.29
C LYS A 40 -3.06 15.55 -12.69
N GLU A 41 -3.69 14.76 -13.55
CA GLU A 41 -5.07 14.96 -13.99
C GLU A 41 -6.08 14.52 -12.93
N LYS A 42 -5.82 13.43 -12.23
CA LYS A 42 -6.74 12.83 -11.25
C LYS A 42 -6.65 13.42 -9.86
N LEU A 43 -5.48 13.89 -9.43
CA LEU A 43 -5.26 14.41 -8.08
C LEU A 43 -6.27 15.51 -7.67
N PRO A 44 -6.60 16.51 -8.52
CA PRO A 44 -7.57 17.54 -8.16
C PRO A 44 -9.00 16.98 -8.00
N GLU A 45 -9.38 15.99 -8.81
CA GLU A 45 -10.68 15.32 -8.73
C GLU A 45 -10.83 14.57 -7.41
N HIS A 46 -9.81 13.77 -7.04
CA HIS A 46 -9.78 13.07 -5.75
C HIS A 46 -9.68 14.01 -4.55
N ASN A 47 -8.92 15.11 -4.66
CA ASN A 47 -8.84 16.13 -3.62
C ASN A 47 -10.23 16.71 -3.32
N ARG A 48 -10.97 17.08 -4.37
CA ARG A 48 -12.35 17.56 -4.24
C ARG A 48 -13.31 16.47 -3.77
N ALA A 49 -13.10 15.21 -4.10
CA ALA A 49 -13.96 14.14 -3.61
C ALA A 49 -13.78 13.91 -2.10
N VAL A 50 -12.54 13.79 -1.63
CA VAL A 50 -12.23 13.31 -0.26
C VAL A 50 -12.02 14.47 0.72
N PHE A 51 -11.35 15.53 0.29
CA PHE A 51 -10.85 16.60 1.15
C PHE A 51 -11.50 17.96 0.88
N TRP A 52 -12.65 18.01 0.18
CA TRP A 52 -13.36 19.28 -0.10
C TRP A 52 -13.60 20.16 1.13
N TRP A 53 -13.82 19.54 2.28
CA TRP A 53 -14.10 20.22 3.54
C TRP A 53 -12.85 20.78 4.22
N ALA A 54 -11.66 20.29 3.85
CA ALA A 54 -10.40 20.61 4.51
C ALA A 54 -9.63 21.78 3.86
N GLY A 55 -10.05 22.23 2.67
CA GLY A 55 -9.42 23.36 1.96
C GLY A 55 -7.95 23.13 1.59
N ILE A 56 -7.52 21.87 1.48
CA ILE A 56 -6.14 21.50 1.20
C ILE A 56 -5.84 21.74 -0.29
N SER A 57 -4.73 22.42 -0.59
CA SER A 57 -4.31 22.63 -1.98
C SER A 57 -3.75 21.34 -2.61
N ASP A 58 -3.91 21.20 -3.92
CA ASP A 58 -3.40 20.03 -4.67
C ASP A 58 -1.88 19.84 -4.48
N GLY A 59 -1.15 20.95 -4.35
CA GLY A 59 0.29 20.93 -4.07
C GLY A 59 0.61 20.30 -2.71
N VAL A 60 -0.13 20.68 -1.65
CA VAL A 60 0.05 20.06 -0.32
C VAL A 60 -0.36 18.60 -0.36
N LEU A 61 -1.48 18.27 -1.00
CA LEU A 61 -1.96 16.90 -1.09
C LEU A 61 -0.97 15.99 -1.84
N ARG A 62 -0.30 16.49 -2.87
CA ARG A 62 0.79 15.78 -3.56
C ARG A 62 1.90 15.39 -2.58
N TYR A 63 2.36 16.32 -1.73
CA TYR A 63 3.41 16.01 -0.74
C TYR A 63 2.93 15.05 0.36
N VAL A 64 1.65 15.12 0.73
CA VAL A 64 1.03 14.14 1.62
C VAL A 64 1.07 12.74 1.01
N PHE A 65 0.66 12.57 -0.25
CA PHE A 65 0.72 11.27 -0.93
C PHE A 65 2.15 10.76 -1.11
N VAL A 66 3.11 11.63 -1.40
CA VAL A 66 4.54 11.27 -1.43
C VAL A 66 4.99 10.73 -0.07
N THR A 67 4.67 11.46 1.01
CA THR A 67 5.07 11.08 2.38
C THR A 67 4.44 9.75 2.81
N ILE A 68 3.15 9.57 2.50
CA ILE A 68 2.43 8.33 2.77
C ILE A 68 3.08 7.16 2.04
N ASN A 69 3.38 7.30 0.74
CA ASN A 69 3.97 6.20 -0.03
C ASN A 69 5.40 5.88 0.41
N ILE A 70 6.22 6.89 0.76
CA ILE A 70 7.55 6.65 1.37
C ILE A 70 7.39 5.86 2.67
N THR A 71 6.45 6.25 3.51
CA THR A 71 6.19 5.59 4.80
C THR A 71 5.76 4.15 4.59
N ILE A 72 4.83 3.87 3.68
CA ILE A 72 4.43 2.50 3.31
C ILE A 72 5.63 1.69 2.84
N THR A 73 6.44 2.23 1.93
CA THR A 73 7.64 1.55 1.43
C THR A 73 8.58 1.19 2.59
N ILE A 74 8.88 2.12 3.49
CA ILE A 74 9.76 1.87 4.64
C ILE A 74 9.17 0.80 5.57
N LEU A 75 7.87 0.90 5.90
CA LEU A 75 7.20 -0.06 6.78
C LEU A 75 7.18 -1.47 6.19
N LEU A 76 7.02 -1.62 4.87
CA LEU A 76 6.97 -2.92 4.21
C LEU A 76 8.35 -3.57 4.01
N LEU A 77 9.41 -2.75 3.91
CA LEU A 77 10.80 -3.24 3.83
C LEU A 77 11.33 -3.76 5.17
N SER A 78 10.78 -3.31 6.30
CA SER A 78 11.14 -3.81 7.63
C SER A 78 10.27 -5.02 8.01
N GLU A 79 10.89 -6.15 8.32
CA GLU A 79 10.17 -7.37 8.76
C GLU A 79 9.32 -7.12 10.01
N GLU A 80 9.84 -6.37 10.98
CA GLU A 80 9.17 -6.05 12.25
C GLU A 80 7.94 -5.16 12.06
N LEU A 81 7.95 -4.28 11.07
CA LEU A 81 6.88 -3.29 10.83
C LEU A 81 5.94 -3.68 9.70
N ARG A 82 6.23 -4.75 8.96
CA ARG A 82 5.49 -5.15 7.75
C ARG A 82 4.00 -5.36 7.99
N SER A 83 3.64 -6.03 9.09
CA SER A 83 2.22 -6.25 9.46
C SER A 83 1.48 -4.92 9.63
N PHE A 84 2.12 -3.94 10.25
CA PHE A 84 1.56 -2.59 10.38
C PHE A 84 1.51 -1.88 9.01
N GLY A 85 2.57 -1.97 8.20
CA GLY A 85 2.61 -1.41 6.85
C GLY A 85 1.51 -1.94 5.93
N LEU A 86 1.22 -3.24 5.98
CA LEU A 86 0.15 -3.88 5.21
C LEU A 86 -1.24 -3.38 5.66
N LYS A 87 -1.49 -3.34 6.98
CA LYS A 87 -2.76 -2.81 7.53
C LYS A 87 -2.96 -1.34 7.18
N PHE A 88 -1.89 -0.55 7.27
CA PHE A 88 -1.92 0.86 6.92
C PHE A 88 -2.20 1.06 5.43
N SER A 89 -1.56 0.26 4.56
CA SER A 89 -1.84 0.25 3.12
C SER A 89 -3.30 -0.09 2.82
N LEU A 90 -3.86 -1.10 3.50
CA LEU A 90 -5.26 -1.49 3.33
C LEU A 90 -6.23 -0.37 3.72
N ALA A 91 -5.98 0.33 4.83
CA ALA A 91 -6.80 1.45 5.26
C ALA A 91 -6.81 2.59 4.22
N LEU A 92 -5.63 2.91 3.66
CA LEU A 92 -5.49 3.96 2.65
C LEU A 92 -6.12 3.58 1.31
N LEU A 93 -6.02 2.31 0.90
CA LEU A 93 -6.75 1.80 -0.27
C LEU A 93 -8.26 1.91 -0.08
N GLY A 94 -8.77 1.77 1.16
CA GLY A 94 -10.17 2.03 1.49
C GLY A 94 -10.59 3.48 1.22
N VAL A 95 -9.72 4.45 1.53
CA VAL A 95 -9.96 5.88 1.21
C VAL A 95 -9.97 6.10 -0.31
N GLY A 96 -9.03 5.48 -1.03
CA GLY A 96 -8.99 5.53 -2.50
C GLY A 96 -10.24 4.92 -3.15
N PHE A 97 -10.63 3.73 -2.71
CA PHE A 97 -11.87 3.06 -3.14
C PHE A 97 -13.10 3.93 -2.91
N TYR A 98 -13.22 4.54 -1.72
CA TYR A 98 -14.32 5.48 -1.44
C TYR A 98 -14.31 6.68 -2.39
N SER A 99 -13.12 7.20 -2.73
CA SER A 99 -12.99 8.29 -3.69
C SER A 99 -13.48 7.90 -5.08
N ASP A 100 -13.09 6.71 -5.58
CA ASP A 100 -13.52 6.22 -6.90
C ASP A 100 -15.05 6.12 -6.96
N MET A 101 -15.65 5.52 -5.92
CA MET A 101 -17.10 5.39 -5.80
C MET A 101 -17.81 6.74 -5.80
N LYS A 102 -17.24 7.74 -5.12
CA LYS A 102 -17.79 9.10 -5.07
C LYS A 102 -17.67 9.84 -6.40
N LEU A 103 -16.63 9.55 -7.18
CA LEU A 103 -16.38 10.15 -8.50
C LEU A 103 -17.08 9.39 -9.64
N GLY A 104 -17.69 8.24 -9.37
CA GLY A 104 -18.27 7.38 -10.41
C GLY A 104 -17.21 6.70 -11.28
N GLU A 105 -15.99 6.58 -10.79
CA GLU A 105 -14.89 5.92 -11.46
C GLU A 105 -14.94 4.40 -11.24
N SER A 106 -14.20 3.65 -12.06
CA SER A 106 -14.12 2.20 -11.90
C SER A 106 -13.39 1.85 -10.60
N PRO A 107 -14.02 1.14 -9.65
CA PRO A 107 -13.40 0.77 -8.38
C PRO A 107 -12.46 -0.44 -8.49
N VAL A 108 -12.37 -1.04 -9.68
CA VAL A 108 -11.63 -2.29 -9.95
C VAL A 108 -10.16 -2.20 -9.55
N PRO A 109 -9.39 -1.12 -9.84
CA PRO A 109 -7.99 -1.02 -9.44
C PRO A 109 -7.81 -1.10 -7.92
N HIS A 110 -8.61 -0.36 -7.16
CA HIS A 110 -8.56 -0.39 -5.70
C HIS A 110 -9.05 -1.72 -5.12
N MET A 111 -10.07 -2.35 -5.70
CA MET A 111 -10.49 -3.70 -5.30
C MET A 111 -9.38 -4.74 -5.49
N LEU A 112 -8.68 -4.68 -6.62
CA LEU A 112 -7.56 -5.59 -6.91
C LEU A 112 -6.44 -5.37 -5.89
N LEU A 113 -6.04 -4.12 -5.66
CA LEU A 113 -5.01 -3.78 -4.67
C LEU A 113 -5.42 -4.20 -3.25
N CYS A 114 -6.67 -3.95 -2.84
CA CYS A 114 -7.21 -4.42 -1.56
C CYS A 114 -7.12 -5.94 -1.43
N SER A 115 -7.42 -6.67 -2.51
CA SER A 115 -7.34 -8.14 -2.53
C SER A 115 -5.90 -8.64 -2.38
N ILE A 116 -4.96 -7.99 -3.08
CA ILE A 116 -3.51 -8.30 -3.00
C ILE A 116 -2.99 -8.04 -1.58
N VAL A 117 -3.29 -6.86 -1.01
CA VAL A 117 -2.89 -6.50 0.36
C VAL A 117 -3.56 -7.42 1.38
N GLY A 118 -4.84 -7.71 1.23
CA GLY A 118 -5.58 -8.62 2.09
C GLY A 118 -5.01 -10.04 2.07
N ALA A 119 -4.63 -10.54 0.89
CA ALA A 119 -3.94 -11.82 0.77
C ALA A 119 -2.58 -11.80 1.49
N ALA A 120 -1.78 -10.74 1.33
CA ALA A 120 -0.51 -10.59 2.04
C ALA A 120 -0.68 -10.59 3.57
N ILE A 121 -1.72 -9.91 4.07
CA ILE A 121 -2.07 -9.89 5.51
C ILE A 121 -2.45 -11.30 6.00
N MET A 122 -3.32 -12.00 5.27
CA MET A 122 -3.77 -13.34 5.64
C MET A 122 -2.61 -14.34 5.71
N VAL A 123 -1.68 -14.25 4.75
CA VAL A 123 -0.47 -15.09 4.73
C VAL A 123 0.44 -14.73 5.91
N SER A 124 0.67 -13.44 6.18
CA SER A 124 1.47 -12.99 7.34
C SER A 124 0.90 -13.48 8.67
N PHE A 125 -0.41 -13.35 8.91
CA PHE A 125 -1.05 -13.81 10.15
C PHE A 125 -1.00 -15.33 10.36
N SER A 126 -1.05 -16.09 9.26
CA SER A 126 -0.95 -17.55 9.32
C SER A 126 0.43 -18.02 9.80
N GLN A 127 1.43 -17.14 9.76
CA GLN A 127 2.80 -17.41 10.21
C GLN A 127 3.01 -17.08 11.68
N GLU A 128 2.43 -15.99 12.17
CA GLU A 128 2.46 -15.64 13.61
C GLU A 128 1.79 -16.71 14.49
N LYS A 129 0.78 -17.41 13.96
CA LYS A 129 0.06 -18.47 14.69
C LYS A 129 0.69 -19.85 14.61
N ALA A 130 1.71 -20.07 13.77
CA ALA A 130 2.34 -21.38 13.72
C ALA A 130 3.21 -21.56 14.98
N PRO A 131 2.97 -22.58 15.82
CA PRO A 131 3.75 -22.76 17.04
C PRO A 131 5.22 -22.93 16.66
N SER A 132 6.08 -22.05 17.20
CA SER A 132 7.52 -22.32 17.27
C SER A 132 7.67 -23.69 17.91
N ALA A 133 8.08 -24.68 17.12
CA ALA A 133 8.45 -25.99 17.61
C ALA A 133 9.60 -25.79 18.59
N LYS A 134 9.26 -25.63 19.87
CA LYS A 134 10.23 -25.66 20.97
C LYS A 134 10.96 -26.98 20.83
N LEU A 135 12.25 -26.87 20.51
CA LEU A 135 13.25 -27.92 20.69
C LEU A 135 13.01 -28.56 22.06
N MET A 136 12.49 -29.78 22.07
CA MET A 136 12.47 -30.57 23.29
C MET A 136 13.93 -30.91 23.62
N PRO A 137 14.39 -30.66 24.86
CA PRO A 137 15.67 -31.22 25.29
C PRO A 137 15.54 -32.75 25.27
N GLY A 138 16.46 -33.42 24.58
CA GLY A 138 16.50 -34.88 24.51
C GLY A 138 16.66 -35.51 25.90
N PRO A 139 16.21 -36.76 26.08
CA PRO A 139 16.33 -37.43 27.37
C PRO A 139 17.81 -37.65 27.70
N SER A 140 18.20 -37.19 28.89
CA SER A 140 19.48 -37.46 29.55
C SER A 140 19.59 -38.91 29.99
#